data_AF-A0A5C1Q7D0-F1
#
_entry.id   AF-A0A5C1Q7D0-F1
#
_cell.length_a   1.000
_cell.length_b   1.000
_cell.length_c   1.000
_cell.angle_alpha   90.00
_cell.angle_beta   90.00
_cell.angle_gamma   90.00
#
_symmetry.space_group_name_H-M   'P 1'
#
loop_
_entity.id
_entity.type
_entity.pdbx_description
1 polymer ?
#
loop_
_entity_poly.entity_id
_entity_poly.type
_entity_poly.pdbx_seq_one_letter_code
_entity_poly.pdbx_strand_id
1 'polypeptide(L)'
;MSDDLREFFGNNIFSYTRAMAIADGVLIDISDIAKEAGFKVPVAVTDTLYNSWIEPDQWSKNQGQSSSGRIWDILMHLHYASKSAKSDTVFINVVFASKDGSMTVKIKAVIGPGDTVDPVLTIMFPHED
;
A
#
# COMPACT_ATOMS: atom_id res chain seq x y z
N MET A 1 -32.03 -11.74 -4.31
CA MET A 1 -30.64 -12.08 -3.93
C MET A 1 -30.07 -11.18 -2.84
N SER A 2 -30.41 -9.89 -2.76
CA SER A 2 -29.97 -9.01 -1.66
C SER A 2 -30.78 -9.17 -0.36
N ASP A 3 -32.05 -9.57 -0.44
CA ASP A 3 -32.93 -9.64 0.73
C ASP A 3 -32.73 -10.91 1.58
N ASP A 4 -32.40 -12.05 0.96
CA ASP A 4 -32.09 -13.32 1.65
C ASP A 4 -30.88 -13.21 2.62
N LEU A 5 -29.86 -12.42 2.26
CA LEU A 5 -28.67 -12.25 3.08
C LEU A 5 -28.92 -11.37 4.30
N ARG A 6 -29.88 -10.42 4.20
CA ARG A 6 -30.27 -9.53 5.30
C ARG A 6 -31.13 -10.25 6.34
N GLU A 7 -31.96 -11.20 5.90
CA GLU A 7 -32.73 -12.07 6.81
C GLU A 7 -31.81 -13.01 7.61
N PHE A 8 -30.70 -13.49 7.03
CA PHE A 8 -29.78 -14.40 7.70
C PHE A 8 -28.73 -13.73 8.58
N PHE A 9 -28.15 -12.60 8.18
CA PHE A 9 -27.04 -11.94 8.89
C PHE A 9 -27.42 -10.63 9.59
N GLY A 10 -28.66 -10.17 9.44
CA GLY A 10 -29.11 -8.86 9.94
C GLY A 10 -28.61 -7.70 9.08
N ASN A 11 -29.04 -6.48 9.44
CA ASN A 11 -28.54 -5.27 8.78
C ASN A 11 -27.08 -5.02 9.13
N ASN A 12 -26.27 -4.63 8.14
CA ASN A 12 -24.92 -4.17 8.36
C ASN A 12 -24.94 -2.96 9.33
N ILE A 13 -24.34 -3.12 10.50
CA ILE A 13 -24.37 -2.12 11.57
C ILE A 13 -23.34 -1.01 11.30
N PHE A 14 -22.20 -1.36 10.69
CA PHE A 14 -21.16 -0.43 10.29
C PHE A 14 -20.12 -1.12 9.39
N SER A 15 -19.74 -0.48 8.28
CA SER A 15 -18.61 -0.90 7.44
C SER A 15 -17.60 0.23 7.37
N TYR A 16 -16.36 -0.06 7.73
CA TYR A 16 -15.25 0.88 7.58
C TYR A 16 -14.73 0.79 6.14
N THR A 17 -14.93 1.84 5.35
CA THR A 17 -14.61 1.85 3.92
C THR A 17 -13.18 2.30 3.68
N ARG A 18 -12.62 1.93 2.53
CA ARG A 18 -11.32 2.43 2.06
C ARG A 18 -11.32 3.95 1.95
N ALA A 19 -12.40 4.54 1.44
CA ALA A 19 -12.53 5.99 1.38
C ALA A 19 -12.44 6.65 2.77
N MET A 20 -13.03 6.02 3.80
CA MET A 20 -12.87 6.47 5.20
C MET A 20 -11.44 6.30 5.69
N ALA A 21 -10.80 5.15 5.42
CA ALA A 21 -9.40 4.93 5.78
C ALA A 21 -8.45 5.96 5.16
N ILE A 22 -8.72 6.41 3.94
CA ILE A 22 -7.95 7.48 3.29
C ILE A 22 -8.26 8.84 3.93
N ALA A 23 -9.53 9.15 4.18
CA ALA A 23 -9.93 10.41 4.82
C ALA A 23 -9.37 10.56 6.25
N ASP A 24 -9.28 9.45 6.98
CA ASP A 24 -8.73 9.38 8.35
C ASP A 24 -7.19 9.33 8.35
N GLY A 25 -6.55 9.19 7.19
CA GLY A 25 -5.10 9.14 7.03
C GLY A 25 -4.46 7.79 7.39
N VAL A 26 -5.24 6.76 7.68
CA VAL A 26 -4.78 5.37 7.90
C VAL A 26 -4.20 4.78 6.61
N LEU A 27 -4.79 5.14 5.47
CA LEU A 27 -4.25 4.85 4.15
C LEU A 27 -3.83 6.15 3.46
N ILE A 28 -2.64 6.16 2.89
CA ILE A 28 -2.11 7.28 2.12
C ILE A 28 -2.20 6.91 0.65
N ASP A 29 -3.01 7.66 -0.10
CA ASP A 29 -3.16 7.48 -1.54
C ASP A 29 -1.89 7.90 -2.28
N ILE A 30 -1.35 6.98 -3.08
CA ILE A 30 -0.16 7.19 -3.93
C ILE A 30 -0.47 6.91 -5.40
N SER A 31 -1.75 6.89 -5.78
CA SER A 31 -2.22 6.45 -7.10
C SER A 31 -1.62 7.26 -8.25
N ASP A 32 -1.38 8.55 -8.08
CA ASP A 32 -0.78 9.40 -9.12
C ASP A 32 0.64 8.94 -9.49
N ILE A 33 1.50 8.74 -8.49
CA ILE A 33 2.88 8.23 -8.70
C ILE A 33 2.84 6.78 -9.19
N ALA A 34 1.92 5.96 -8.65
CA ALA A 34 1.76 4.58 -9.08
C ALA A 34 1.36 4.46 -10.55
N LYS A 35 0.53 5.38 -11.04
CA LYS A 35 0.14 5.47 -12.46
C LYS A 35 1.34 5.78 -13.35
N GLU A 36 2.24 6.67 -12.93
CA GLU A 36 3.50 6.94 -13.63
C GLU A 36 4.40 5.69 -13.70
N ALA A 37 4.41 4.88 -12.64
CA ALA A 37 5.12 3.60 -12.59
C ALA A 37 4.39 2.45 -13.33
N GLY A 38 3.25 2.73 -13.98
CA GLY A 38 2.52 1.78 -14.83
C GLY A 38 1.47 0.93 -14.13
N PHE A 39 1.11 1.24 -12.88
CA PHE A 39 -0.03 0.61 -12.20
C PHE A 39 -1.35 1.15 -12.76
N LYS A 40 -2.33 0.25 -12.94
CA LYS A 40 -3.64 0.55 -13.55
C LYS A 40 -4.79 0.62 -12.54
N VAL A 41 -4.48 0.33 -11.28
CA VAL A 41 -5.44 0.28 -10.16
C VAL A 41 -5.07 1.36 -9.16
N PRO A 42 -6.01 1.89 -8.37
CA PRO A 42 -5.69 2.76 -7.25
C PRO A 42 -4.73 2.06 -6.28
N VAL A 43 -3.73 2.80 -5.79
CA VAL A 43 -2.68 2.27 -4.90
C VAL A 43 -2.62 3.15 -3.66
N ALA A 44 -2.66 2.51 -2.49
CA ALA A 44 -2.40 3.18 -1.22
C ALA A 44 -1.36 2.43 -0.41
N VAL A 45 -0.69 3.15 0.49
CA VAL A 45 0.22 2.60 1.50
C VAL A 45 -0.37 2.84 2.90
N THR A 46 -0.09 1.97 3.86
CA THR A 46 -0.47 2.25 5.27
C THR A 46 0.34 3.42 5.82
N ASP A 47 -0.27 4.19 6.71
CA ASP A 47 0.37 5.28 7.43
C ASP A 47 1.61 4.80 8.19
N THR A 48 1.55 3.60 8.75
CA THR A 48 2.62 3.00 9.55
C THR A 48 3.83 2.72 8.68
N LEU A 49 3.66 2.09 7.51
CA LEU A 49 4.75 1.90 6.55
C LEU A 49 5.27 3.25 6.04
N TYR A 50 4.37 4.20 5.76
CA TYR A 50 4.77 5.49 5.23
C TYR A 50 5.67 6.26 6.18
N ASN A 51 5.22 6.44 7.42
CA ASN A 51 5.95 7.22 8.43
C ASN A 51 7.22 6.51 8.93
N SER A 52 7.26 5.19 8.86
CA SER A 52 8.44 4.42 9.31
C SER A 52 9.57 4.40 8.28
N TRP A 53 9.25 4.36 6.98
CA TRP A 53 10.25 4.12 5.93
C TRP A 53 10.12 4.95 4.68
N ILE A 54 8.90 5.31 4.26
CA ILE A 54 8.72 6.08 3.01
C ILE A 54 9.08 7.53 3.24
N GLU A 55 8.60 8.13 4.32
CA GLU A 55 8.98 9.48 4.72
C GLU A 55 10.42 9.46 5.25
N PRO A 56 11.37 10.11 4.57
CA PRO A 56 12.75 10.08 5.00
C PRO A 56 12.97 10.94 6.23
N ASP A 57 13.82 10.46 7.14
CA ASP A 57 14.33 11.27 8.25
C ASP A 57 15.17 12.45 7.74
N GLN A 58 15.48 13.40 8.62
CA GLN A 58 16.21 14.62 8.24
C GLN A 58 17.60 14.32 7.66
N TRP A 59 18.27 13.29 8.17
CA TRP A 59 19.56 12.87 7.65
C TRP A 59 19.43 12.38 6.20
N SER A 60 18.46 11.51 5.93
CA SER A 60 18.20 10.97 4.59
C SER A 60 17.82 12.07 3.60
N LYS A 61 17.01 13.04 4.04
CA LYS A 61 16.68 14.24 3.25
C LYS A 61 17.93 15.02 2.86
N ASN A 62 18.86 15.21 3.79
CA ASN A 62 20.14 15.88 3.51
C ASN A 62 21.05 15.07 2.56
N GLN A 63 20.82 13.76 2.42
CA GLN A 63 21.47 12.89 1.42
C GLN A 63 20.71 12.85 0.07
N GLY A 64 19.68 13.66 -0.11
CA GLY A 64 18.89 13.73 -1.35
C GLY A 64 17.78 12.69 -1.47
N GLN A 65 17.45 11.97 -0.40
CA GLN A 65 16.31 11.04 -0.40
C GLN A 65 14.99 11.81 -0.29
N SER A 66 13.98 11.35 -1.00
CA SER A 66 12.61 11.88 -0.95
C SER A 66 11.59 10.76 -0.81
N SER A 67 10.41 11.09 -0.27
CA SER A 67 9.29 10.16 -0.13
C SER A 67 8.83 9.67 -1.51
N SER A 68 8.81 10.54 -2.52
CA SER A 68 8.50 10.17 -3.91
C SER A 68 9.52 9.21 -4.51
N GLY A 69 10.82 9.39 -4.25
CA GLY A 69 11.87 8.49 -4.72
C GLY A 69 11.76 7.11 -4.06
N ARG A 70 11.51 7.07 -2.76
CA ARG A 70 11.28 5.83 -2.00
C ARG A 70 10.01 5.10 -2.44
N ILE A 71 8.95 5.82 -2.76
CA ILE A 71 7.73 5.25 -3.38
C ILE A 71 8.08 4.62 -4.73
N TRP A 72 8.86 5.32 -5.58
CA TRP A 72 9.33 4.78 -6.85
C TRP A 72 10.13 3.48 -6.68
N ASP A 73 11.04 3.42 -5.69
CA ASP A 73 11.79 2.19 -5.40
C ASP A 73 10.88 1.01 -5.06
N ILE A 74 9.86 1.24 -4.21
CA ILE A 74 8.86 0.22 -3.86
C ILE A 74 8.08 -0.21 -5.10
N LEU A 75 7.53 0.75 -5.86
CA LEU A 75 6.69 0.50 -7.03
C LEU A 75 7.45 -0.27 -8.11
N MET A 76 8.71 0.05 -8.34
CA MET A 76 9.53 -0.67 -9.33
C MET A 76 9.77 -2.12 -8.91
N HIS A 77 10.12 -2.37 -7.64
CA HIS A 77 10.24 -3.74 -7.14
C HIS A 77 8.93 -4.52 -7.25
N LEU A 78 7.80 -3.90 -6.89
CA LEU A 78 6.48 -4.51 -7.05
C LEU A 78 6.14 -4.77 -8.52
N HIS A 79 6.44 -3.84 -9.43
CA HIS A 79 6.17 -4.00 -10.85
C HIS A 79 6.85 -5.25 -11.42
N TYR A 80 8.11 -5.50 -11.05
CA TYR A 80 8.83 -6.69 -11.48
C TYR A 80 8.35 -7.96 -10.76
N ALA A 81 8.16 -7.90 -9.44
CA ALA A 81 7.71 -9.05 -8.65
C ALA A 81 6.31 -9.54 -9.06
N SER A 82 5.42 -8.60 -9.44
CA SER A 82 4.04 -8.93 -9.83
C SER A 82 3.95 -9.69 -11.15
N LYS A 83 4.96 -9.62 -12.03
CA LYS A 83 4.94 -10.33 -13.33
C LYS A 83 4.95 -11.84 -13.20
N SER A 84 5.50 -12.37 -12.11
CA SER A 84 5.56 -13.81 -11.83
C SER A 84 4.66 -14.23 -10.66
N ALA A 85 3.89 -13.30 -10.11
CA ALA A 85 2.97 -13.56 -9.01
C ALA A 85 1.83 -14.50 -9.46
N LYS A 86 1.48 -15.45 -8.58
CA LYS A 86 0.36 -16.39 -8.75
C LYS A 86 -0.71 -16.24 -7.67
N SER A 87 -0.62 -15.18 -6.88
CA SER A 87 -1.47 -14.85 -5.74
C SER A 87 -1.82 -13.37 -5.82
N ASP A 88 -2.90 -13.00 -5.16
CA ASP A 88 -3.29 -11.62 -4.84
C ASP A 88 -2.29 -10.89 -3.93
N THR A 89 -1.35 -11.62 -3.33
CA THR A 89 -0.38 -11.10 -2.39
C THR A 89 1.04 -11.26 -2.93
N VAL A 90 1.81 -10.18 -2.89
CA VAL A 90 3.23 -10.14 -3.29
C VAL A 90 4.06 -9.64 -2.12
N PHE A 91 5.21 -10.28 -1.89
CA PHE A 91 6.20 -9.83 -0.92
C PHE A 91 7.46 -9.39 -1.65
N ILE A 92 8.00 -8.24 -1.26
CA ILE A 92 9.27 -7.72 -1.76
C ILE A 92 10.17 -7.30 -0.59
N ASN A 93 11.46 -7.20 -0.86
CA ASN A 93 12.43 -6.62 0.06
C ASN A 93 12.96 -5.33 -0.57
N VAL A 94 12.85 -4.21 0.13
CA VAL A 94 13.31 -2.89 -0.34
C VAL A 94 14.39 -2.40 0.59
N VAL A 95 15.46 -1.87 0.03
CA VAL A 95 16.60 -1.34 0.78
C VAL A 95 16.45 0.16 0.93
N PHE A 96 16.37 0.64 2.17
CA PHE A 96 16.34 2.07 2.49
C PHE A 96 17.68 2.53 3.03
N ALA A 97 18.14 3.69 2.55
CA ALA A 97 19.28 4.38 3.16
C ALA A 97 18.88 4.99 4.52
N SER A 98 19.76 4.88 5.49
CA SER A 98 19.61 5.43 6.84
C SER A 98 20.98 5.90 7.36
N LYS A 99 20.97 6.65 8.47
CA LYS A 99 22.20 7.16 9.10
C LYS A 99 23.20 6.04 9.45
N ASP A 100 22.69 4.87 9.83
CA ASP A 100 23.50 3.73 10.29
C ASP A 100 23.85 2.77 9.14
N GLY A 101 23.61 3.17 7.88
CA GLY A 101 23.83 2.36 6.68
C GLY A 101 22.53 2.06 5.96
N SER A 102 22.46 0.93 5.25
CA SER A 102 21.25 0.50 4.56
C SER A 102 20.49 -0.56 5.36
N MET A 103 19.17 -0.48 5.34
CA MET A 103 18.29 -1.45 5.99
C MET A 103 17.33 -2.06 4.97
N THR A 104 17.21 -3.38 5.00
CA THR A 104 16.27 -4.12 4.14
C THR A 104 14.96 -4.32 4.88
N VAL A 105 13.88 -3.87 4.26
CA VAL A 105 12.51 -3.95 4.80
C VAL A 105 11.68 -4.86 3.92
N LYS A 106 11.06 -5.85 4.54
CA LYS A 106 10.09 -6.71 3.86
C LYS A 106 8.74 -6.00 3.81
N ILE A 107 8.17 -5.88 2.62
CA ILE A 107 6.89 -5.22 2.34
C ILE A 107 5.93 -6.24 1.72
N LYS A 108 4.65 -6.13 2.09
CA LYS A 108 3.52 -6.89 1.56
C LYS A 108 2.68 -5.96 0.70
N ALA A 109 2.31 -6.40 -0.50
CA ALA A 109 1.31 -5.74 -1.33
C ALA A 109 0.17 -6.73 -1.61
N VAL A 110 -1.07 -6.29 -1.37
CA VAL A 110 -2.27 -7.10 -1.56
C VAL A 110 -3.19 -6.39 -2.55
N ILE A 111 -3.62 -7.10 -3.60
CA ILE A 111 -4.63 -6.62 -4.54
C ILE A 111 -5.97 -7.29 -4.25
N GLY A 112 -7.04 -6.51 -4.17
CA GLY A 112 -8.37 -7.01 -3.85
C GLY A 112 -9.46 -5.99 -4.14
N PRO A 113 -10.74 -6.31 -3.87
CA PRO A 113 -11.82 -5.33 -4.00
C PRO A 113 -11.64 -4.18 -2.99
N GLY A 114 -11.98 -2.96 -3.42
CA GLY A 114 -12.08 -1.80 -2.54
C GLY A 114 -13.49 -1.62 -1.99
N ASP A 115 -13.98 -0.38 -2.03
CA ASP A 115 -15.38 -0.05 -1.69
C ASP A 115 -16.37 -0.51 -2.77
N THR A 116 -15.86 -0.78 -3.98
CA THR A 116 -16.57 -1.40 -5.10
C THR A 116 -15.90 -2.72 -5.47
N VAL A 117 -16.44 -3.41 -6.48
CA VAL A 117 -15.80 -4.62 -7.05
C VAL A 117 -14.52 -4.32 -7.82
N ASP A 118 -14.19 -3.04 -8.03
CA ASP A 118 -12.98 -2.65 -8.74
C ASP A 118 -11.74 -2.94 -7.89
N PRO A 119 -10.67 -3.47 -8.50
CA PRO A 119 -9.48 -3.83 -7.77
C PRO A 119 -8.72 -2.59 -7.30
N VAL A 120 -8.19 -2.66 -6.08
CA VAL A 120 -7.27 -1.70 -5.48
C VAL A 120 -6.06 -2.45 -4.94
N LEU A 121 -4.90 -1.77 -4.91
CA LEU A 121 -3.67 -2.29 -4.32
C LEU A 121 -3.40 -1.58 -2.99
N THR A 122 -3.09 -2.34 -1.95
CA THR A 122 -2.64 -1.81 -0.65
C THR A 122 -1.25 -2.35 -0.33
N ILE A 123 -0.34 -1.46 0.02
CA ILE A 123 1.06 -1.76 0.34
C ILE A 123 1.29 -1.48 1.83
N MET A 124 1.84 -2.46 2.54
CA MET A 124 1.90 -2.47 4.01
C MET A 124 3.04 -3.37 4.51
N PHE A 125 3.26 -3.42 5.81
CA PHE A 125 4.11 -4.44 6.42
C PHE A 125 3.46 -5.84 6.38
N PRO A 126 4.26 -6.93 6.42
CA PRO A 126 3.72 -8.29 6.39
C PRO A 126 2.76 -8.67 7.52
N HIS A 127 2.81 -7.97 8.65
CA HIS A 127 2.01 -8.24 9.85
C HIS A 127 0.75 -7.39 9.96
N GLU A 128 0.59 -6.37 9.10
CA GLU A 128 -0.65 -5.60 8.96
C GLU A 128 -1.59 -6.38 8.04
N ASP A 129 -2.91 -6.29 8.24
CA ASP A 129 -3.94 -6.95 7.41
C ASP A 129 -4.94 -5.92 6.82
#